data_AF-K1Z9C3-F1
#
_entry.id   AF-K1Z9C3-F1
#
_cell.length_a   1.000
_cell.length_b   1.000
_cell.length_c   1.000
_cell.angle_alpha   90.00
_cell.angle_beta   90.00
_cell.angle_gamma   90.00
#
_symmetry.space_group_name_H-M   'P 1'
#
loop_
_entity.id
_entity.type
_entity.pdbx_description
1 polymer ?
#
loop_
_entity_poly.entity_id
_entity_poly.type
_entity_poly.pdbx_seq_one_letter_code
_entity_poly.pdbx_strand_id
1 'polypeptide(L)'
;MINKGQKRQIVLDTETTGLEPEKGHRIIEIGCVELLDRQLTGNSFHKYVNPQRKIEEDSVIITGITNEFLRDKPIFSDILTEFLDYISGAEIIAHNA
;
A
#
# COMPACT_ATOMS: atom_id res chain seq x y z
N MET A 1 10.54 12.85 -18.54
CA MET A 1 10.09 12.15 -19.76
C MET A 1 10.59 10.72 -19.67
N ILE A 2 9.71 9.74 -19.58
CA ILE A 2 10.10 8.32 -19.57
C ILE A 2 10.43 7.94 -21.03
N ASN A 3 11.66 7.49 -21.28
CA ASN A 3 12.08 7.06 -22.61
C ASN A 3 11.26 5.84 -23.05
N LYS A 4 10.93 5.78 -24.35
CA LYS A 4 10.03 4.78 -24.99
C LYS A 4 10.48 3.30 -24.91
N GLY A 5 11.46 2.97 -24.05
CA GLY A 5 11.95 1.62 -23.79
C GLY A 5 12.22 1.29 -22.33
N GLN A 6 12.07 2.25 -21.39
CA GLN A 6 12.25 1.95 -19.96
C GLN A 6 10.93 1.51 -19.34
N LYS A 7 10.90 0.32 -18.73
CA LYS A 7 9.71 -0.21 -18.09
C LYS A 7 9.71 0.19 -16.62
N ARG A 8 8.77 1.05 -16.24
CA ARG A 8 8.51 1.40 -14.84
C ARG A 8 7.65 0.32 -14.20
N GLN A 9 8.12 -0.23 -13.10
CA GLN A 9 7.42 -1.25 -12.34
C GLN A 9 7.30 -0.78 -10.90
N ILE A 10 6.15 -1.02 -10.28
CA ILE A 10 5.94 -0.79 -8.84
C ILE A 10 5.73 -2.15 -8.19
N VAL A 11 6.63 -2.50 -7.29
CA VAL A 11 6.39 -3.64 -6.39
C VAL A 11 5.55 -3.14 -5.24
N LEU A 12 4.39 -3.74 -5.04
CA LEU A 12 3.38 -3.30 -4.08
C LEU A 12 3.08 -4.42 -3.09
N ASP A 13 2.92 -4.02 -1.84
CA ASP A 13 2.46 -4.86 -0.74
C ASP A 13 1.47 -4.08 0.14
N THR A 14 0.56 -4.79 0.80
CA THR A 14 -0.45 -4.18 1.66
C THR A 14 -0.67 -5.01 2.91
N GLU A 15 -0.80 -4.31 4.04
CA GLU A 15 -1.35 -4.90 5.25
C GLU A 15 -2.82 -4.50 5.40
N THR A 16 -3.62 -5.41 5.97
CA THR A 16 -5.06 -5.22 6.10
C THR A 16 -5.55 -5.55 7.51
N THR A 17 -6.72 -5.02 7.87
CA THR A 17 -7.39 -5.35 9.14
C THR A 17 -7.76 -6.82 9.33
N GLY A 18 -7.63 -7.64 8.27
CA GLY A 18 -8.03 -9.05 8.15
C GLY A 18 -8.24 -9.41 6.67
N LEU A 19 -8.42 -10.70 6.36
CA LEU A 19 -8.19 -11.25 5.01
C LEU A 19 -9.35 -11.11 4.01
N GLU A 20 -10.59 -10.90 4.46
CA GLU A 20 -11.79 -11.02 3.61
C GLU A 20 -12.42 -9.65 3.29
N PRO A 21 -12.24 -9.08 2.08
CA PRO A 21 -12.80 -7.77 1.71
C PRO A 21 -14.33 -7.71 1.85
N GLU A 22 -15.02 -8.81 1.58
CA GLU A 22 -16.47 -8.95 1.70
C GLU A 22 -16.98 -8.79 3.15
N LYS A 23 -16.11 -8.99 4.15
CA LYS A 23 -16.38 -8.71 5.57
C LYS A 23 -16.07 -7.26 5.95
N GLY A 24 -15.84 -6.40 4.96
CA GLY A 24 -15.52 -4.99 5.11
C GLY A 24 -14.11 -4.74 5.65
N HIS A 25 -13.18 -5.69 5.50
CA HIS A 25 -11.79 -5.47 5.86
C HIS A 25 -11.18 -4.38 4.99
N ARG A 26 -10.27 -3.61 5.59
CA ARG A 26 -9.68 -2.41 5.00
C ARG A 26 -8.16 -2.47 5.06
N ILE A 27 -7.53 -1.77 4.14
CA ILE A 27 -6.09 -1.54 4.11
C ILE A 27 -5.68 -0.71 5.34
N ILE A 28 -4.57 -1.08 5.96
CA ILE A 28 -3.93 -0.36 7.08
C ILE A 28 -2.52 0.12 6.76
N GLU A 29 -1.88 -0.45 5.74
CA GLU A 29 -0.58 -0.04 5.23
C GLU A 29 -0.50 -0.28 3.72
N ILE A 30 0.16 0.62 3.00
CA ILE A 30 0.55 0.46 1.60
C ILE A 30 2.05 0.69 1.52
N GLY A 31 2.78 -0.33 1.08
CA GLY A 31 4.21 -0.24 0.79
C GLY A 31 4.46 -0.41 -0.69
N CYS A 32 5.21 0.51 -1.30
CA CYS A 32 5.57 0.46 -2.70
C CYS A 32 7.03 0.84 -2.91
N VAL A 33 7.73 0.09 -3.76
CA VAL A 33 9.06 0.47 -4.26
C VAL A 33 9.07 0.54 -5.78
N GLU A 34 9.72 1.56 -6.31
CA GLU A 34 9.83 1.76 -7.76
C GLU A 34 11.07 1.07 -8.33
N LEU A 35 10.85 0.40 -9.46
CA LEU A 35 11.88 -0.14 -10.33
C LEU A 35 11.82 0.57 -11.68
N LEU A 36 13.00 0.96 -12.19
CA LEU A 36 13.20 1.30 -13.59
C LEU A 36 14.17 0.28 -14.17
N ASP A 37 13.73 -0.45 -15.20
CA ASP A 37 14.50 -1.52 -15.83
C ASP A 37 15.08 -2.52 -14.81
N ARG A 38 14.22 -2.90 -13.85
CA ARG A 38 14.52 -3.86 -12.76
C ARG A 38 15.57 -3.38 -11.75
N GLN A 39 15.94 -2.10 -11.75
CA GLN A 39 16.79 -1.51 -10.74
C GLN A 39 15.97 -0.63 -9.79
N LEU A 40 16.23 -0.74 -8.48
CA LEU A 40 15.62 0.12 -7.47
C LEU A 40 16.03 1.58 -7.72
N THR A 41 15.04 2.47 -7.78
CA THR A 41 15.29 3.90 -7.97
C THR A 41 15.49 4.65 -6.67
N GLY A 42 15.09 4.05 -5.54
CA GLY A 42 15.02 4.70 -4.24
C GLY A 42 13.76 5.56 -4.05
N ASN A 43 12.91 5.70 -5.08
CA ASN A 43 11.59 6.29 -4.96
C ASN A 43 10.62 5.24 -4.39
N SER A 44 9.91 5.61 -3.33
CA SER A 44 8.95 4.74 -2.66
C SER A 44 7.70 5.51 -2.27
N PHE A 45 6.60 4.78 -2.15
CA PHE A 45 5.37 5.28 -1.56
C PHE A 45 5.05 4.39 -0.36
N HIS A 46 4.95 5.00 0.81
CA HIS A 46 4.68 4.29 2.05
C HIS A 46 3.70 5.10 2.90
N LYS A 47 2.56 4.50 3.23
CA LYS A 47 1.52 5.13 4.05
C LYS A 47 0.91 4.12 5.01
N TYR A 48 0.73 4.56 6.25
CA TYR A 48 -0.21 3.95 7.17
C TYR A 48 -1.58 4.62 7.05
N VAL A 49 -2.64 3.84 7.22
CA VAL A 49 -4.01 4.28 6.97
C VAL A 49 -4.89 3.96 8.17
N ASN A 50 -5.67 4.93 8.64
CA ASN A 50 -6.73 4.69 9.60
C ASN A 50 -7.88 3.93 8.92
N PRO A 51 -8.16 2.67 9.31
CA PRO A 51 -9.17 1.87 8.63
C PRO A 51 -10.60 2.29 9.03
N GLN A 52 -10.79 3.16 10.02
CA GLN A 52 -12.10 3.51 10.61
C GLN A 52 -12.88 2.29 11.11
N ARG A 53 -12.16 1.24 11.53
CA ARG A 53 -12.71 0.04 12.17
C ARG A 53 -11.65 -0.58 13.09
N LYS A 54 -12.06 -1.56 13.89
CA LYS A 54 -11.12 -2.35 14.69
C LYS A 54 -10.33 -3.32 13.81
N ILE A 55 -9.02 -3.38 14.03
CA ILE A 55 -8.10 -4.42 13.51
C ILE A 55 -8.28 -5.69 14.34
N GLU A 56 -8.36 -6.85 13.69
CA GLU A 56 -8.43 -8.16 14.36
C GLU A 56 -7.12 -8.51 15.06
N GLU A 57 -7.20 -9.22 16.18
CA GLU A 57 -6.02 -9.55 17.00
C GLU A 57 -4.98 -10.36 16.23
N ASP A 58 -5.42 -11.30 15.39
CA ASP A 58 -4.52 -12.09 14.53
C ASP A 58 -3.74 -11.20 13.56
N SER A 59 -4.38 -10.18 12.98
CA SER A 59 -3.71 -9.19 12.12
C SER A 59 -2.69 -8.36 12.92
N VAL A 60 -2.99 -7.98 14.16
CA VAL A 60 -2.02 -7.30 15.03
C VAL A 60 -0.82 -8.19 15.35
N ILE A 61 -1.04 -9.49 15.58
CA ILE A 61 0.04 -10.46 15.88
C ILE A 61 0.98 -10.62 14.68
N ILE A 62 0.44 -10.67 13.46
CA ILE A 62 1.21 -10.85 12.22
C ILE A 62 1.96 -9.57 11.84
N THR A 63 1.28 -8.42 11.87
CA THR A 63 1.78 -7.16 11.32
C THR A 63 2.47 -6.28 12.36
N GLY A 64 2.14 -6.43 13.64
CA GLY A 64 2.55 -5.53 14.72
C GLY A 64 1.82 -4.19 14.74
N ILE A 65 0.88 -3.94 13.82
CA ILE A 65 0.20 -2.65 13.67
C ILE A 65 -1.02 -2.59 14.59
N THR A 66 -1.04 -1.63 15.52
CA THR A 66 -2.10 -1.52 16.51
C THR A 66 -3.16 -0.50 16.14
N ASN A 67 -4.38 -0.68 16.68
CA ASN A 67 -5.47 0.30 16.56
C ASN A 67 -5.07 1.70 17.08
N GLU A 68 -4.24 1.76 18.12
CA GLU A 68 -3.73 3.02 18.69
C GLU A 68 -2.81 3.73 17.69
N PHE A 69 -1.87 2.98 17.10
CA PHE A 69 -0.90 3.52 16.14
C PHE A 69 -1.56 4.11 14.89
N LEU A 70 -2.71 3.57 14.46
CA LEU A 70 -3.41 4.05 13.27
C LEU A 70 -4.41 5.19 13.54
N ARG A 71 -4.66 5.57 14.81
CA ARG A 71 -5.74 6.51 15.15
C ARG A 71 -5.56 7.88 14.50
N ASP A 72 -4.32 8.37 14.44
CA ASP A 72 -3.95 9.69 13.92
C ASP A 72 -3.53 9.69 12.44
N LYS A 73 -3.59 8.52 11.78
CA LYS A 73 -3.23 8.37 10.37
C LYS A 73 -4.37 8.84 9.46
N PRO A 74 -4.06 9.26 8.21
CA PRO A 74 -5.08 9.61 7.23
C PRO A 74 -6.01 8.43 6.94
N ILE A 75 -7.25 8.70 6.54
CA ILE A 75 -8.11 7.64 6.00
C ILE A 75 -7.75 7.38 4.53
N PHE A 76 -8.18 6.25 3.98
CA PHE A 76 -7.76 5.86 2.62
C PHE A 76 -8.13 6.89 1.55
N SER A 77 -9.28 7.56 1.68
CA SER A 77 -9.70 8.61 0.75
C SER A 77 -8.76 9.82 0.72
N ASP A 78 -8.05 10.10 1.82
CA ASP A 78 -7.14 11.24 1.90
C ASP A 78 -5.85 10.99 1.11
N ILE A 79 -5.45 9.72 0.93
CA ILE A 79 -4.23 9.32 0.22
C ILE A 79 -4.50 8.81 -1.21
N LEU A 80 -5.76 8.65 -1.59
CA LEU A 80 -6.16 7.99 -2.84
C LEU A 80 -5.55 8.66 -4.08
N THR A 81 -5.67 9.99 -4.17
CA THR A 81 -5.14 10.74 -5.32
C THR A 81 -3.62 10.60 -5.42
N GLU A 82 -2.91 10.77 -4.30
CA GLU A 82 -1.45 10.63 -4.24
C GLU A 82 -1.00 9.21 -4.65
N PHE A 83 -1.71 8.18 -4.18
CA PHE A 83 -1.42 6.80 -4.51
C PHE A 83 -1.65 6.49 -6.01
N LEU A 84 -2.78 6.92 -6.57
CA LEU A 84 -3.10 6.73 -7.98
C LEU A 84 -2.09 7.44 -8.88
N ASP A 85 -1.70 8.66 -8.53
CA ASP A 85 -0.66 9.41 -9.25
C ASP A 85 0.68 8.69 -9.19
N TYR A 86 1.04 8.13 -8.02
CA TYR A 86 2.29 7.39 -7.85
C TYR A 86 2.35 6.12 -8.70
N ILE A 87 1.27 5.35 -8.84
CA ILE A 87 1.26 4.10 -9.61
C ILE A 87 0.96 4.30 -11.10
N SER A 88 0.51 5.49 -11.49
CA SER A 88 0.06 5.78 -12.85
C SER A 88 1.12 5.43 -13.91
N GLY A 89 0.69 4.69 -14.94
CA GLY A 89 1.53 4.27 -16.06
C GLY A 89 2.60 3.21 -15.75
N ALA A 90 2.64 2.65 -14.54
CA ALA A 90 3.54 1.58 -14.17
C ALA A 90 2.90 0.19 -14.31
N GLU A 91 3.73 -0.83 -14.50
CA GLU A 91 3.32 -2.22 -14.23
C GLU A 91 3.32 -2.46 -12.71
N ILE A 92 2.20 -2.94 -12.17
CA ILE A 92 2.11 -3.31 -10.76
C ILE A 92 2.52 -4.78 -10.61
N ILE A 93 3.43 -5.04 -9.68
CA ILE A 93 3.86 -6.37 -9.29
C ILE A 93 3.50 -6.56 -7.82
N ALA A 94 2.65 -7.53 -7.53
CA ALA A 94 2.28 -7.89 -6.19
C ALA A 94 2.20 -9.42 -6.07
N HIS A 95 2.51 -9.94 -4.89
CA HIS A 95 2.40 -11.36 -4.61
C HIS A 95 1.05 -11.61 -3.94
N ASN A 96 0.26 -12.55 -4.47
CA ASN A 96 -1.13 -12.83 -4.03
C ASN A 96 -2.10 -11.65 -4.20
N ALA A 97 -2.02 -10.93 -5.33
CA ALA A 97 -2.96 -9.88 -5.73
C ALA A 97 -4.02 -10.38 -6.72
#